data_AF-A0A4R5CRV8-F1
#
_entry.id   AF-A0A4R5CRV8-F1
#
_cell.length_a   1.000
_cell.length_b   1.000
_cell.length_c   1.000
_cell.angle_alpha   90.00
_cell.angle_beta   90.00
_cell.angle_gamma   90.00
#
_symmetry.space_group_name_H-M   'P 1'
#
loop_
_entity.id
_entity.type
_entity.pdbx_description
1 polymer ?
#
loop_
_entity_poly.entity_id
_entity_poly.type
_entity_poly.pdbx_seq_one_letter_code
_entity_poly.pdbx_strand_id
1 'polypeptide(L)' 'MAKTQIDIDEDLLAQAAQVLGTKTKRDTVEAALRSTTAKQARRRLGELIAAAGKTPAELDDDAESAWR' A
#
# COMPACT_ATOMS: atom_id res chain seq x y z
N MET A 1 -12.75 -9.35 -10.35
CA MET A 1 -11.65 -8.82 -11.17
C MET A 1 -12.14 -8.67 -12.60
N ALA A 2 -11.82 -7.55 -13.26
CA ALA A 2 -12.07 -7.36 -14.68
C ALA A 2 -10.85 -7.81 -15.49
N LYS A 3 -11.06 -8.35 -16.70
CA LYS A 3 -9.96 -8.67 -17.62
C LYS A 3 -9.58 -7.40 -18.36
N THR A 4 -8.30 -7.07 -18.36
CA THR A 4 -7.75 -5.91 -19.07
C THR A 4 -6.54 -6.39 -19.88
N GLN A 5 -6.53 -6.06 -21.16
CA GLN A 5 -5.38 -6.30 -22.03
C GLN A 5 -4.48 -5.07 -22.01
N ILE A 6 -3.22 -5.26 -21.60
CA ILE A 6 -2.19 -4.23 -21.56
C ILE A 6 -0.87 -4.84 -22.02
N ASP A 7 -0.08 -4.06 -22.75
CA ASP A 7 1.29 -4.42 -23.06
C ASP A 7 2.18 -3.98 -21.89
N ILE A 8 3.03 -4.90 -21.42
CA ILE A 8 3.92 -4.69 -20.29
C ILE A 8 5.32 -5.11 -20.72
N ASP A 9 6.32 -4.34 -20.29
CA ASP A 9 7.72 -4.74 -20.40
C ASP A 9 7.97 -6.04 -19.61
N GLU A 10 8.35 -7.10 -20.32
CA GLU A 10 8.56 -8.44 -19.75
C GLU A 10 9.76 -8.51 -18.81
N ASP A 11 10.81 -7.72 -19.07
CA ASP A 11 12.01 -7.69 -18.22
C ASP A 11 11.69 -6.97 -16.90
N LEU A 12 10.92 -5.88 -16.96
CA LEU A 12 10.43 -5.19 -15.78
C LEU A 12 9.50 -6.10 -14.96
N LEU A 13 8.62 -6.85 -15.64
CA LEU A 13 7.69 -7.76 -14.98
C LEU A 13 8.43 -8.91 -14.29
N ALA A 14 9.49 -9.44 -14.90
CA ALA A 14 10.33 -10.47 -14.30
C ALA A 14 11.08 -9.95 -13.06
N GLN A 15 11.65 -8.75 -13.14
CA GLN A 15 12.30 -8.11 -11.99
C GLN A 15 11.32 -7.87 -10.84
N ALA A 16 10.12 -7.36 -11.15
CA ALA A 16 9.08 -7.18 -10.15
C ALA A 16 8.66 -8.52 -9.52
N ALA A 17 8.56 -9.59 -10.31
CA ALA A 17 8.22 -10.92 -9.80
C ALA A 17 9.28 -11.46 -8.83
N GLN A 18 10.57 -11.24 -9.13
CA GLN A 18 11.66 -11.61 -8.23
C GLN A 18 11.62 -10.83 -6.93
N VAL A 19 11.43 -9.50 -6.99
CA VAL A 19 11.35 -8.64 -5.80
C VAL A 19 10.14 -8.98 -4.93
N LEU A 20 9.01 -9.28 -5.55
CA LEU A 20 7.74 -9.57 -4.86
C LEU A 20 7.57 -11.05 -4.49
N GLY A 21 8.45 -11.94 -4.97
CA GLY A 21 8.36 -13.39 -4.75
C GLY A 21 7.14 -14.05 -5.41
N THR A 22 6.61 -13.47 -6.48
CA THR A 22 5.40 -13.93 -7.16
C THR A 22 5.72 -14.89 -8.31
N LYS A 23 4.80 -15.82 -8.58
CA LYS A 23 5.00 -16.88 -9.59
C LYS A 23 4.31 -16.63 -10.92
N THR A 24 3.27 -15.81 -10.93
CA THR A 24 2.48 -15.53 -12.14
C THR A 24 2.45 -14.04 -12.43
N LYS A 25 2.35 -13.68 -13.72
CA LYS A 25 2.23 -12.28 -14.18
C LYS A 25 1.09 -11.55 -13.46
N ARG A 26 -0.07 -12.20 -13.34
CA ARG A 26 -1.23 -11.65 -12.62
C ARG A 26 -0.91 -11.37 -11.16
N ASP A 27 -0.30 -12.33 -10.46
CA ASP A 27 0.05 -12.14 -9.04
C ASP A 27 1.06 -11.02 -8.87
N THR A 28 2.05 -10.91 -9.78
CA THR A 28 3.02 -9.82 -9.77
C THR A 28 2.33 -8.46 -9.92
N VAL A 29 1.42 -8.31 -10.90
CA VAL A 29 0.70 -7.07 -11.14
C VAL A 29 -0.19 -6.72 -9.93
N GLU A 30 -0.95 -7.68 -9.40
CA GLU A 30 -1.79 -7.44 -8.23
C GLU A 30 -0.97 -7.06 -6.99
N ALA A 31 0.13 -7.76 -6.73
CA ALA A 31 1.01 -7.47 -5.60
C ALA A 31 1.68 -6.09 -5.75
N ALA A 32 2.13 -5.72 -6.95
CA ALA A 32 2.70 -4.41 -7.24
C ALA A 32 1.69 -3.28 -7.01
N LEU A 33 0.45 -3.46 -7.47
CA LEU A 33 -0.63 -2.48 -7.25
C LEU A 33 -0.96 -2.33 -5.77
N ARG A 34 -1.11 -3.43 -5.02
CA ARG A 34 -1.33 -3.39 -3.56
C ARG A 34 -0.18 -2.75 -2.81
N SER A 35 1.06 -3.07 -3.18
CA SER A 35 2.25 -2.48 -2.56
C SER A 35 2.29 -0.97 -2.76
N THR A 36 1.95 -0.50 -3.95
CA THR A 36 1.94 0.92 -4.30
C THR A 36 0.87 1.68 -3.53
N THR A 37 -0.36 1.16 -3.47
CA THR A 37 -1.45 1.80 -2.71
C THR A 37 -1.18 1.76 -1.21
N ALA A 38 -0.67 0.66 -0.67
CA ALA A 38 -0.28 0.56 0.74
C ALA A 38 0.88 1.52 1.09
N LYS A 39 1.83 1.75 0.16
CA LYS A 39 2.89 2.75 0.34
C LYS A 39 2.33 4.17 0.42
N GLN A 40 1.36 4.52 -0.44
CA GLN A 40 0.68 5.82 -0.38
C GLN A 40 -0.14 5.98 0.90
N ALA A 41 -0.91 4.96 1.30
CA ALA A 41 -1.69 4.99 2.53
C ALA A 41 -0.80 5.22 3.77
N ARG A 42 0.34 4.53 3.87
CA ARG A 42 1.32 4.73 4.95
C ARG A 42 1.89 6.15 4.96
N ARG A 43 2.21 6.72 3.79
CA ARG A 43 2.66 8.12 3.70
C ARG A 43 1.60 9.08 4.20
N ARG A 44 0.36 8.92 3.72
CA ARG A 44 -0.76 9.76 4.12
C ARG A 44 -1.03 9.67 5.62
N LEU A 45 -0.97 8.48 6.20
CA LEU A 45 -1.10 8.30 7.65
C LEU A 45 0.00 9.05 8.41
N GLY A 46 1.26 8.96 7.95
CA GLY A 46 2.36 9.71 8.54
C GLY A 46 2.16 11.23 8.50
N GLU A 47 1.63 11.77 7.39
CA GLU A 47 1.27 13.19 7.28
C GLU A 47 0.18 13.60 8.28
N LEU A 48 -0.85 12.76 8.44
CA LEU A 48 -1.94 13.02 9.38
C LEU A 48 -1.45 13.01 10.82
N ILE A 49 -0.59 12.04 11.19
CA ILE A 49 0.02 11.97 12.53
C ILE A 49 0.88 13.21 12.78
N ALA A 50 1.71 13.60 11.81
CA ALA A 50 2.55 14.79 11.94
C ALA A 50 1.71 16.07 12.06
N ALA A 51 0.61 16.17 11.31
CA ALA A 51 -0.30 17.32 11.36
C ALA A 51 -1.13 17.38 12.64
N ALA A 52 -1.41 16.23 13.28
CA ALA A 52 -2.15 16.19 14.53
C ALA A 52 -1.39 16.87 15.68
N GLY A 53 -0.05 16.89 15.62
CA GLY A 53 0.79 17.48 16.67
C GLY A 53 0.66 16.78 18.03
N LYS A 54 0.13 15.56 18.02
CA LYS A 54 -0.16 14.73 19.19
C LYS A 54 0.85 13.61 19.32
N THR A 55 1.13 13.23 20.55
CA THR A 55 1.87 12.00 20.86
C THR A 55 1.02 10.76 20.54
N PRO A 56 1.63 9.58 20.37
CA PRO A 56 0.87 8.34 20.16
C PRO A 56 -0.19 8.07 21.24
N ALA A 57 0.12 8.35 22.51
CA ALA A 57 -0.83 8.14 23.61
C ALA A 57 -2.06 9.05 23.49
N GLU A 58 -1.87 10.32 23.12
CA GLU A 58 -2.99 11.27 22.92
C GLU A 58 -3.85 10.89 21.69
N LEU A 59 -3.25 10.28 20.67
CA LEU A 59 -4.00 9.75 19.52
C LEU A 59 -4.82 8.51 19.89
N ASP A 60 -4.29 7.64 20.75
CA ASP A 60 -5.00 6.47 21.26
C ASP A 60 -6.17 6.87 22.16
N ASP A 61 -5.98 7.83 23.06
CA ASP A 61 -7.04 8.38 23.93
C ASP A 61 -8.19 9.00 23.12
N ASP A 62 -7.86 9.78 22.10
CA ASP A 62 -8.83 10.33 21.13
C ASP A 62 -9.60 9.21 20.42
N ALA A 63 -8.89 8.19 19.94
CA ALA A 63 -9.48 7.07 19.23
C ALA A 63 -10.46 6.30 20.12
N GLU A 64 -10.09 5.95 21.36
CA GLU A 64 -10.99 5.30 22.31
C GLU A 64 -12.22 6.14 22.65
N SER A 65 -12.04 7.46 22.76
CA SER A 65 -13.13 8.39 23.07
C SER A 65 -14.10 8.58 21.91
N ALA A 66 -13.65 8.41 20.65
CA ALA A 66 -14.49 8.53 19.45
C ALA A 66 -15.49 7.36 19.28
N TRP A 67 -15.27 6.23 19.94
CA TRP A 67 -16.14 5.05 19.89
C TRP A 67 -17.06 4.90 21.12
N ARG A 68 -17.02 5.84 22.08
CA ARG A 68 -17.97 5.93 23.19
C ARG A 68 -19.19 6.77 22.79
#